data_AF-A0A9D4SNZ9-F1
#
_entry.id   AF-A0A9D4SNZ9-F1
#
_cell.length_a   1.000
_cell.length_b   1.000
_cell.length_c   1.000
_cell.angle_alpha   90.00
_cell.angle_beta   90.00
_cell.angle_gamma   90.00
#
_symmetry.space_group_name_H-M   'P 1'
#
loop_
_entity.id
_entity.type
_entity.pdbx_description
1 polymer ?
#
loop_
_entity_poly.entity_id
_entity_poly.type
_entity_poly.pdbx_seq_one_letter_code
_entity_poly.pdbx_strand_id
1 'polypeptide(L)'
;MSRNRKPLTLGEKLRVIEEAEKRNGATKASIARDLNIPVSSLKTILAKKDSILLNAAKFGLNRKAAKDGKYAAMEKALVECEAALPVDDEPEFGSLDLPGSFADYVGADDDVAVCSEVSLDDIIETVRPDTAGTSDEEEMDDAAEASPDPPKSKRPSRTHCLWSRDLLAEYAGRRRLRVWLDTHIWHSECFVADL
;
A
#
# COMPACT_ATOMS: atom_id res chain seq x y z
N MET A 1 -1.74 -24.69 -27.37
CA MET A 1 -0.61 -24.95 -26.43
C MET A 1 0.36 -23.77 -26.49
N SER A 2 0.24 -22.79 -25.59
CA SER A 2 1.29 -21.78 -25.46
C SER A 2 2.51 -22.49 -24.85
N ARG A 3 3.67 -22.44 -25.51
CA ARG A 3 4.89 -22.98 -24.91
C ARG A 3 5.22 -22.09 -23.72
N ASN A 4 5.20 -22.63 -22.50
CA ASN A 4 5.65 -21.96 -21.29
C ASN A 4 7.13 -21.59 -21.45
N ARG A 5 7.40 -20.37 -21.94
CA ARG A 5 8.76 -19.85 -22.09
C ARG A 5 9.25 -19.38 -20.73
N LYS A 6 10.47 -19.78 -20.35
CA LYS A 6 11.11 -19.28 -19.14
C LYS A 6 11.37 -17.77 -19.29
N PRO A 7 10.90 -16.93 -18.35
CA PRO A 7 11.17 -15.49 -18.40
C PRO A 7 12.63 -15.24 -18.01
N LEU A 8 13.39 -14.61 -18.91
CA LEU A 8 14.81 -14.31 -18.71
C LEU A 8 15.02 -13.05 -17.85
N THR A 9 15.99 -13.10 -16.95
CA THR A 9 16.45 -11.94 -16.15
C THR A 9 17.23 -10.94 -17.02
N LEU A 10 17.43 -9.71 -16.54
CA LEU A 10 18.26 -8.72 -17.21
C LEU A 10 19.72 -9.20 -17.30
N GLY A 11 20.25 -9.81 -16.23
CA GLY A 11 21.59 -10.41 -16.23
C GLY A 11 21.75 -11.54 -17.24
N GLU A 12 20.77 -12.43 -17.37
CA GLU A 12 20.77 -13.48 -18.40
C GLU A 12 20.76 -12.89 -19.82
N LYS A 13 19.99 -11.81 -20.04
CA LYS A 13 19.98 -11.13 -21.35
C LYS A 13 21.32 -10.48 -21.67
N LEU A 14 22.02 -9.92 -20.68
CA LEU A 14 23.37 -9.37 -20.88
C LEU A 14 24.37 -10.45 -21.28
N ARG A 15 24.36 -11.61 -20.61
CA ARG A 15 25.20 -12.75 -20.99
C ARG A 15 24.93 -13.21 -22.43
N VAL A 16 23.65 -13.21 -22.84
CA VAL A 16 23.26 -13.53 -24.23
C VAL A 16 23.83 -12.51 -25.22
N ILE A 17 23.84 -11.23 -24.88
CA ILE A 17 24.41 -10.16 -25.72
C ILE A 17 25.93 -10.33 -25.81
N GLU A 18 26.62 -10.50 -24.69
CA GLU A 18 28.08 -10.71 -24.66
C GLU A 18 28.49 -11.94 -25.48
N GLU A 19 27.78 -13.06 -25.34
CA GLU A 19 28.08 -14.29 -26.09
C GLU A 19 27.77 -14.13 -27.59
N ALA A 20 26.75 -13.34 -27.94
CA ALA A 20 26.45 -13.03 -29.33
C ALA A 20 27.50 -12.11 -29.96
N GLU A 21 28.02 -11.13 -29.22
CA GLU A 21 29.07 -10.21 -29.68
C GLU A 21 30.43 -10.92 -29.80
N LYS A 22 30.78 -11.81 -28.87
CA LYS A 22 31.96 -12.70 -28.99
C LYS A 22 31.92 -13.54 -30.27
N ARG A 23 30.71 -13.93 -30.71
CA ARG A 23 30.47 -14.80 -31.87
C ARG A 23 29.87 -14.04 -33.05
N ASN A 24 30.34 -12.82 -33.32
CA ASN A 24 29.73 -11.89 -34.30
C ASN A 24 29.62 -12.42 -35.76
N GLY A 25 30.21 -13.57 -36.09
CA GLY A 25 30.05 -14.26 -37.38
C GLY A 25 29.22 -15.55 -37.36
N ALA A 26 28.82 -16.05 -36.20
CA ALA A 26 28.05 -17.30 -36.10
C ALA A 26 26.58 -17.08 -36.49
N THR A 27 25.95 -18.12 -37.04
CA THR A 27 24.52 -18.06 -37.34
C THR A 27 23.71 -17.89 -36.05
N LYS A 28 22.73 -16.97 -36.05
CA LYS A 28 21.83 -16.73 -34.90
C LYS A 28 21.14 -18.01 -34.42
N ALA A 29 20.89 -18.95 -35.33
CA ALA A 29 20.31 -20.25 -35.02
C ALA A 29 21.28 -21.17 -34.25
N SER A 30 22.59 -21.06 -34.45
CA SER A 30 23.58 -21.79 -33.65
C SER A 30 23.64 -21.24 -32.23
N ILE A 31 23.81 -19.92 -32.10
CA ILE A 31 23.87 -19.23 -30.80
C ILE A 31 22.61 -19.51 -29.97
N ALA A 32 21.43 -19.46 -30.61
CA ALA A 32 20.16 -19.75 -29.97
C ALA A 32 20.04 -21.20 -29.46
N ARG A 33 20.59 -22.18 -30.19
CA ARG A 33 20.63 -23.59 -29.77
C ARG A 33 21.54 -23.78 -28.57
N ASP A 34 22.73 -23.19 -28.60
CA ASP A 34 23.72 -23.31 -27.52
C ASP A 34 23.21 -22.69 -26.21
N LEU A 35 22.53 -21.55 -26.30
CA LEU A 35 21.94 -20.85 -25.15
C LEU A 35 20.56 -21.39 -24.75
N ASN A 36 20.01 -22.36 -25.49
CA ASN A 36 18.67 -22.93 -25.30
C ASN A 36 17.55 -21.87 -25.27
N ILE A 37 17.64 -20.87 -26.16
CA ILE A 37 16.67 -19.77 -26.29
C ILE A 37 16.06 -19.81 -27.70
N PRO A 38 14.75 -19.53 -27.88
CA PRO A 38 14.17 -19.42 -29.22
C PRO A 38 14.84 -18.32 -30.06
N VAL A 39 15.06 -18.58 -31.36
CA VAL A 39 15.69 -17.62 -32.28
C VAL A 39 14.95 -16.27 -32.32
N SER A 40 13.62 -16.30 -32.20
CA SER A 40 12.81 -15.08 -32.12
C SER A 40 13.13 -14.25 -30.88
N SER A 41 13.31 -14.90 -29.72
CA SER A 41 13.69 -14.23 -28.48
C SER A 41 15.11 -13.64 -28.57
N LEU A 42 16.08 -14.36 -29.13
CA LEU A 42 17.43 -13.85 -29.35
C LEU A 42 17.40 -12.58 -30.22
N LYS A 43 16.63 -12.60 -31.32
CA LYS A 43 16.48 -11.43 -32.20
C LYS A 43 15.91 -10.21 -31.46
N THR A 44 14.90 -10.42 -30.62
CA THR A 44 14.32 -9.34 -29.81
C THR A 44 15.30 -8.80 -28.77
N ILE A 45 16.09 -9.66 -28.13
CA ILE A 45 17.11 -9.25 -27.16
C ILE A 45 18.17 -8.38 -27.83
N LEU A 46 18.72 -8.82 -28.97
CA LEU A 46 19.73 -8.06 -29.72
C LEU A 46 19.18 -6.72 -30.23
N ALA A 47 17.92 -6.67 -30.66
CA ALA A 47 17.28 -5.43 -31.09
C ALA A 47 17.07 -4.42 -29.95
N LYS A 48 16.99 -4.90 -28.70
CA LYS A 48 16.74 -4.09 -27.50
C LYS A 48 18.00 -3.92 -26.63
N LYS A 49 19.19 -4.19 -27.16
CA LYS A 49 20.45 -4.24 -26.39
C LYS A 49 20.68 -2.99 -25.54
N ASP A 50 20.51 -1.80 -26.13
CA ASP A 50 20.81 -0.53 -25.45
C ASP A 50 19.82 -0.28 -24.31
N SER A 51 18.55 -0.59 -24.54
CA SER A 51 17.52 -0.51 -23.50
C SER A 51 17.76 -1.50 -22.37
N ILE A 52 18.32 -2.68 -22.65
CA ILE A 52 18.63 -3.69 -21.62
C ILE A 52 19.81 -3.21 -20.78
N LEU A 53 20.84 -2.59 -21.38
CA LEU A 53 21.98 -2.03 -20.67
C LEU A 53 21.55 -0.90 -19.71
N LEU A 54 20.76 0.05 -20.19
CA LEU A 54 20.22 1.14 -19.36
C LEU A 54 19.35 0.61 -18.22
N ASN A 55 18.48 -0.36 -18.51
CA ASN A 55 17.61 -0.95 -17.50
C ASN A 55 18.39 -1.80 -16.48
N ALA A 56 19.46 -2.48 -16.90
CA ALA A 56 20.31 -3.23 -15.99
C ALA A 56 21.01 -2.29 -14.99
N ALA A 57 21.48 -1.13 -15.46
CA ALA A 57 22.05 -0.09 -14.59
C ALA A 57 21.01 0.49 -13.62
N LYS A 58 19.77 0.75 -14.09
CA LYS A 58 18.70 1.34 -13.27
C LYS A 58 18.10 0.37 -12.25
N PHE A 59 17.84 -0.87 -12.64
CA PHE A 59 17.00 -1.82 -11.88
C PHE A 59 17.77 -3.01 -11.29
N GLY A 60 19.06 -3.16 -11.63
CA GLY A 60 19.87 -4.30 -11.26
C GLY A 60 19.67 -5.54 -12.14
N LEU A 61 20.50 -6.56 -11.91
CA LEU A 61 20.63 -7.72 -12.80
C LEU A 61 19.52 -8.79 -12.62
N ASN A 62 18.98 -8.91 -11.41
CA ASN A 62 18.09 -10.01 -11.03
C ASN A 62 16.63 -9.83 -11.50
N ARG A 63 16.26 -8.61 -11.93
CA ARG A 63 14.89 -8.33 -12.39
C ARG A 63 14.62 -8.91 -13.78
N LYS A 64 13.40 -9.40 -13.99
CA LYS A 64 12.96 -10.00 -15.27
C LYS A 64 12.34 -8.97 -16.22
N ALA A 65 11.70 -7.95 -15.66
CA ALA A 65 11.04 -6.87 -16.39
C ALA A 65 11.51 -5.51 -15.85
N ALA A 66 11.70 -4.56 -16.77
CA ALA A 66 11.93 -3.16 -16.46
C ALA A 66 10.57 -2.48 -16.32
N LYS A 67 9.99 -2.57 -15.12
CA LYS A 67 8.73 -1.91 -14.79
C LYS A 67 8.95 -1.09 -13.53
N ASP A 68 8.67 0.20 -13.65
CA ASP A 68 8.62 1.11 -12.51
C ASP A 68 7.33 0.91 -11.71
N GLY A 69 7.34 1.33 -10.44
CA GLY A 69 6.14 1.37 -9.60
C GLY A 69 5.08 2.33 -10.14
N LYS A 70 3.84 2.22 -9.63
CA LYS A 70 2.75 3.15 -9.97
C LYS A 70 3.12 4.60 -9.62
N TYR A 71 3.93 4.77 -8.57
CA TYR A 71 4.33 6.05 -8.02
C TYR A 71 5.85 6.27 -8.16
N ALA A 72 6.40 5.98 -9.33
CA ALA A 72 7.85 6.07 -9.60
C ALA A 72 8.47 7.44 -9.23
N ALA A 73 7.72 8.53 -9.42
CA ALA A 73 8.18 9.88 -9.07
C ALA A 73 8.31 10.08 -7.56
N MET A 74 7.36 9.56 -6.78
CA MET A 74 7.40 9.61 -5.31
C MET A 74 8.47 8.68 -4.75
N GLU A 75 8.61 7.46 -5.28
CA GLU A 75 9.70 6.54 -4.92
C GLU A 75 11.07 7.18 -5.18
N LYS A 76 11.22 7.88 -6.31
CA LYS A 76 12.45 8.62 -6.61
C LYS A 76 12.70 9.75 -5.60
N ALA A 77 11.68 10.54 -5.27
CA ALA A 77 11.80 11.62 -4.30
C ALA A 77 12.17 11.09 -2.90
N LEU A 78 11.60 9.95 -2.48
CA LEU A 78 11.95 9.32 -1.20
C LEU A 78 13.42 8.88 -1.15
N VAL A 79 13.92 8.23 -2.21
CA VAL A 79 15.33 7.82 -2.29
C VAL A 79 16.27 9.02 -2.33
N GLU A 80 15.88 10.10 -3.02
CA GLU A 80 16.65 11.35 -3.07
C GLU A 80 16.68 12.05 -1.71
N CYS A 81 15.56 12.08 -0.98
CA CYS A 81 15.50 12.60 0.38
C CYS A 81 16.37 11.79 1.35
N GLU A 82 16.31 10.45 1.28
CA GLU A 82 17.14 9.57 2.13
C GLU A 82 18.64 9.77 1.86
N ALA A 83 19.04 9.91 0.59
CA ALA A 83 20.42 10.19 0.23
C ALA A 83 20.90 11.61 0.60
N ALA A 84 19.97 12.56 0.76
CA ALA A 84 20.25 13.92 1.19
C ALA A 84 20.39 14.05 2.72
N LEU A 85 19.96 13.04 3.49
CA LEU A 85 20.25 13.00 4.91
C LEU A 85 21.75 12.71 5.08
N PRO A 86 22.52 13.60 5.73
CA PRO A 86 23.91 13.32 6.04
C PRO A 86 23.97 12.04 6.88
N VAL A 87 24.65 11.01 6.35
CA VAL A 87 24.92 9.75 7.05
C VAL A 87 25.95 9.96 8.17
N ASP A 88 26.66 11.07 8.13
CA ASP A 88 27.63 11.50 9.12
C ASP A 88 26.99 12.49 10.07
N ASP A 89 26.26 11.92 11.03
CA ASP A 89 26.21 12.29 12.44
C ASP A 89 25.09 11.38 12.97
N GLU A 90 25.41 10.10 13.20
CA GLU A 90 24.76 9.41 14.32
C GLU A 90 24.73 10.49 15.41
N PRO A 91 23.56 10.96 15.87
CA PRO A 91 23.57 11.74 17.07
C PRO A 91 24.25 10.80 18.02
N GLU A 92 25.49 11.11 18.42
CA GLU A 92 25.97 10.61 19.67
C GLU A 92 24.78 10.92 20.56
N PHE A 93 24.07 9.89 21.01
CA PHE A 93 23.38 9.93 22.28
C PHE A 93 24.51 10.11 23.30
N GLY A 94 25.24 11.24 23.17
CA GLY A 94 26.14 11.79 24.11
C GLY A 94 25.28 11.79 25.33
N SER A 95 25.75 11.02 26.31
CA SER A 95 25.19 10.96 27.64
C SER A 95 24.61 12.33 27.92
N LEU A 96 23.28 12.43 27.89
CA LEU A 96 22.64 13.65 28.33
C LEU A 96 23.10 13.71 29.78
N ASP A 97 24.07 14.59 30.05
CA ASP A 97 24.47 14.99 31.38
C ASP A 97 23.28 15.76 31.93
N LEU A 98 22.19 15.03 32.15
CA LEU A 98 21.02 15.49 32.87
C LEU A 98 21.57 15.82 34.25
N PRO A 99 21.52 17.08 34.67
CA PRO A 99 21.92 17.47 36.01
C PRO A 99 20.91 16.86 36.97
N GLY A 100 21.17 15.64 37.42
CA GLY A 100 20.29 14.87 38.28
C GLY A 100 20.75 13.43 38.33
N SER A 101 20.89 12.91 39.54
CA SER A 101 21.05 11.47 39.71
C SER A 101 19.72 10.79 39.37
N PHE A 102 19.75 9.53 38.93
CA PHE A 102 18.54 8.72 38.77
C PHE A 102 17.67 8.71 40.04
N ALA A 103 18.30 8.84 41.22
CA ALA A 103 17.60 8.93 42.50
C ALA A 103 16.73 10.20 42.63
N ASP A 104 17.12 11.32 42.02
CA ASP A 104 16.32 12.56 42.03
C ASP A 104 15.06 12.42 41.17
N TYR A 105 15.11 11.62 40.09
CA TYR A 105 13.94 11.31 39.28
C TYR A 105 12.98 10.35 40.00
N VAL A 106 13.51 9.32 40.66
CA VAL A 106 12.70 8.34 41.38
C VAL A 106 12.02 8.95 42.62
N GLY A 107 12.69 9.86 43.32
CA GLY A 107 12.13 10.51 44.51
C GLY A 107 11.16 11.66 44.25
N ALA A 108 11.03 12.13 43.00
CA ALA A 108 10.15 13.26 42.67
C ALA A 108 8.65 12.94 42.91
N ASP A 109 8.27 11.67 42.83
CA ASP A 109 6.89 11.23 43.02
C ASP A 109 6.57 10.89 44.49
N ASP A 110 7.56 10.82 45.39
CA ASP A 110 7.35 10.48 46.81
C ASP A 110 6.64 11.62 47.57
N ASP A 111 6.82 12.87 47.14
CA ASP A 111 6.17 14.04 47.74
C ASP A 111 4.82 14.40 47.09
N VAL A 112 4.38 13.65 46.08
CA VAL A 112 3.06 13.86 45.48
C VAL A 112 2.01 13.42 46.49
N ALA A 113 1.31 14.39 47.08
CA ALA A 113 0.19 14.15 47.97
C ALA A 113 -0.85 13.28 47.27
N VAL A 114 -0.80 11.97 47.52
CA VAL A 114 -1.81 11.03 47.05
C VAL A 114 -3.12 11.45 47.69
N CYS A 115 -4.15 11.67 46.87
CA CYS A 115 -5.49 11.93 47.37
C CYS A 115 -5.84 10.84 48.39
N SER A 116 -6.29 11.24 49.58
CA SER A 116 -6.81 10.32 50.58
C SER A 116 -7.80 9.38 49.92
N GLU A 117 -7.76 8.10 50.30
CA GLU A 117 -8.66 7.06 49.78
C GLU A 117 -10.10 7.61 49.73
N VAL A 118 -10.61 7.83 48.52
CA VAL A 118 -12.00 8.25 48.32
C VAL A 118 -12.85 7.06 48.74
N SER A 119 -13.71 7.25 49.74
CA SER A 119 -14.55 6.16 50.20
C SER A 119 -15.57 5.81 49.11
N LEU A 120 -15.93 4.53 49.04
CA LEU A 120 -16.90 4.05 48.06
C LEU A 120 -18.27 4.75 48.22
N ASP A 121 -18.59 5.21 49.43
CA ASP A 121 -19.80 5.95 49.74
C ASP A 121 -19.79 7.38 49.15
N ASP A 122 -18.64 8.07 49.12
CA ASP A 122 -18.49 9.41 48.50
C ASP A 122 -18.71 9.36 46.98
N ILE A 123 -18.28 8.26 46.35
CA ILE A 123 -18.49 8.01 44.91
C ILE A 123 -19.98 7.78 44.62
N ILE A 124 -20.67 7.04 45.48
CA ILE A 124 -22.10 6.75 45.32
C ILE A 124 -22.93 8.02 45.50
N GLU A 125 -22.53 8.93 46.40
CA GLU A 125 -23.22 10.20 46.59
C GLU A 125 -23.06 11.15 45.39
N THR A 126 -21.87 11.21 44.78
CA THR A 126 -21.62 12.01 43.57
C THR A 126 -22.29 11.46 42.30
N VAL A 127 -22.56 10.15 42.24
CA VAL A 127 -23.22 9.49 41.10
C VAL A 127 -24.74 9.37 41.30
N ARG A 128 -25.35 10.15 42.20
CA ARG A 128 -26.81 10.36 42.17
C ARG A 128 -27.12 11.56 41.26
N PRO A 129 -27.36 11.36 39.95
CA PRO A 129 -27.96 12.40 39.15
C PRO A 129 -29.39 12.58 39.68
N ASP A 130 -29.66 13.75 40.23
CA ASP A 130 -31.04 14.19 40.40
C ASP A 130 -31.75 14.07 39.05
N THR A 131 -32.78 13.25 39.06
CA THR A 131 -33.63 12.89 37.94
C THR A 131 -34.42 14.09 37.42
N ALA A 132 -34.16 14.52 36.19
CA ALA A 132 -35.09 15.22 35.30
C ALA A 132 -34.51 15.12 33.88
N GLY A 133 -35.12 14.56 32.84
CA GLY A 133 -36.52 14.27 32.55
C GLY A 133 -36.78 14.75 31.12
N THR A 134 -37.00 13.84 30.16
CA THR A 134 -37.54 14.00 28.78
C THR A 134 -37.02 12.82 27.96
N SER A 135 -37.78 11.80 27.53
CA SER A 135 -39.15 11.69 26.99
C SER A 135 -39.36 12.46 25.68
N ASP A 136 -39.20 11.74 24.57
CA ASP A 136 -39.95 11.78 23.28
C ASP A 136 -39.20 10.80 22.33
N GLU A 137 -39.66 9.57 22.04
CA GLU A 137 -40.86 9.17 21.27
C GLU A 137 -41.02 10.05 20.02
N GLU A 138 -40.68 9.53 18.84
CA GLU A 138 -41.45 9.65 17.59
C GLU A 138 -40.91 8.63 16.57
N GLU A 139 -41.74 7.61 16.33
CA GLU A 139 -41.68 6.67 15.21
C GLU A 139 -41.85 7.43 13.89
N MET A 140 -41.08 7.09 12.86
CA MET A 140 -41.28 7.64 11.52
C MET A 140 -41.50 6.50 10.51
N ASP A 141 -42.69 6.52 9.94
CA ASP A 141 -43.34 5.48 9.13
C ASP A 141 -42.63 5.13 7.82
N ASP A 142 -42.70 3.82 7.52
CA ASP A 142 -42.39 3.16 6.26
C ASP A 142 -43.35 3.60 5.14
N ALA A 143 -42.82 4.28 4.11
CA ALA A 143 -43.51 4.50 2.83
C ALA A 143 -42.76 3.80 1.70
N ALA A 144 -43.01 2.50 1.53
CA ALA A 144 -42.54 1.71 0.40
C ALA A 144 -43.44 1.93 -0.83
N GLU A 145 -43.14 2.96 -1.62
CA GLU A 145 -43.70 3.14 -2.97
C GLU A 145 -43.13 2.07 -3.93
N ALA A 146 -44.02 1.22 -4.43
CA ALA A 146 -43.74 0.21 -5.43
C ALA A 146 -43.44 0.86 -6.80
N SER A 147 -42.16 0.97 -7.15
CA SER A 147 -41.74 1.36 -8.50
C SER A 147 -42.05 0.24 -9.52
N PRO A 148 -42.57 0.56 -10.72
CA PRO A 148 -42.89 -0.42 -11.76
C PRO A 148 -41.62 -1.05 -12.34
N ASP A 149 -41.65 -2.38 -12.53
CA ASP A 149 -40.56 -3.16 -13.11
C ASP A 149 -40.08 -2.59 -14.46
N PRO A 150 -38.77 -2.37 -14.66
CA PRO A 150 -38.27 -1.83 -15.91
C PRO A 150 -38.44 -2.82 -17.07
N PRO A 151 -38.72 -2.33 -18.29
CA PRO A 151 -38.97 -3.18 -19.45
C PRO A 151 -37.74 -4.04 -19.79
N LYS A 152 -37.97 -5.33 -20.04
CA LYS A 152 -36.96 -6.34 -20.38
C LYS A 152 -36.26 -5.98 -21.70
N SER A 153 -35.20 -5.18 -21.64
CA SER A 153 -34.32 -4.93 -22.78
C SER A 153 -33.48 -6.17 -23.09
N LYS A 154 -33.21 -6.40 -24.37
CA LYS A 154 -32.38 -7.52 -24.85
C LYS A 154 -30.99 -7.39 -24.23
N ARG A 155 -30.54 -8.45 -23.56
CA ARG A 155 -29.20 -8.56 -22.95
C ARG A 155 -28.14 -8.10 -23.96
N PRO A 156 -27.36 -7.03 -23.69
CA PRO A 156 -26.30 -6.61 -24.59
C PRO A 156 -25.25 -7.73 -24.70
N SER A 157 -24.70 -7.89 -25.90
CA SER A 157 -23.71 -8.91 -26.18
C SER A 157 -22.48 -8.72 -25.27
N ARG A 158 -21.88 -9.86 -24.91
CA ARG A 158 -20.90 -10.07 -23.84
C ARG A 158 -19.56 -9.31 -24.00
N THR A 159 -19.47 -8.38 -24.93
CA THR A 159 -18.30 -7.56 -25.23
C THR A 159 -18.35 -6.17 -24.62
N HIS A 160 -19.45 -5.77 -23.97
CA HIS A 160 -19.57 -4.47 -23.29
C HIS A 160 -19.78 -4.58 -21.76
N CYS A 161 -19.25 -5.63 -21.13
CA CYS A 161 -19.09 -5.67 -19.66
C CYS A 161 -17.86 -4.85 -19.24
N LEU A 162 -17.86 -3.56 -19.59
CA LEU A 162 -16.90 -2.57 -19.10
C LEU A 162 -17.69 -1.59 -18.23
N TRP A 163 -17.63 -1.86 -16.93
CA TRP A 163 -17.79 -0.95 -15.80
C TRP A 163 -18.52 0.38 -16.06
N SER A 164 -19.84 0.33 -16.06
CA SER A 164 -20.61 1.41 -15.45
C SER A 164 -20.76 1.03 -13.98
N ARG A 165 -19.90 1.58 -13.10
CA ARG A 165 -19.98 1.39 -11.65
C ARG A 165 -21.27 2.03 -11.15
N ASP A 166 -22.29 1.21 -10.96
CA ASP A 166 -23.50 1.61 -10.26
C ASP A 166 -23.19 1.61 -8.75
N LEU A 167 -22.56 2.70 -8.29
CA LEU A 167 -22.06 2.86 -6.92
C LEU A 167 -23.17 2.66 -5.87
N LEU A 168 -24.42 3.00 -6.19
CA LEU A 168 -25.57 2.79 -5.31
C LEU A 168 -25.90 1.30 -5.12
N ALA A 169 -25.82 0.49 -6.18
CA ALA A 169 -26.04 -0.95 -6.08
C ALA A 169 -24.92 -1.64 -5.28
N GLU A 170 -23.67 -1.17 -5.46
CA GLU A 170 -22.53 -1.63 -4.67
C GLU A 170 -22.67 -1.25 -3.19
N TYR A 171 -23.19 -0.05 -2.89
CA TYR A 171 -23.45 0.41 -1.52
C TYR A 171 -24.59 -0.36 -0.85
N ALA A 172 -25.68 -0.64 -1.57
CA ALA A 172 -26.80 -1.43 -1.06
C ALA A 172 -26.41 -2.90 -0.78
N GLY A 173 -25.50 -3.48 -1.57
CA GLY A 173 -24.94 -4.81 -1.32
C GLY A 173 -24.08 -4.88 -0.06
N ARG A 174 -23.28 -3.83 0.22
CA ARG A 174 -22.42 -3.75 1.40
C ARG A 174 -23.18 -3.58 2.71
N ARG A 175 -24.40 -3.02 2.72
CA ARG A 175 -25.25 -2.96 3.93
C ARG A 175 -25.67 -4.33 4.46
N ARG A 176 -25.71 -5.40 3.64
CA ARG A 176 -26.14 -6.74 4.08
C ARG A 176 -25.02 -7.57 4.72
N LEU A 177 -23.77 -7.20 4.51
CA LEU A 177 -22.62 -7.86 5.12
C LEU A 177 -22.07 -6.91 6.17
N ARG A 178 -22.15 -7.29 7.45
CA ARG A 178 -21.60 -6.52 8.60
C ARG A 178 -20.07 -6.39 8.49
N VAL A 179 -19.59 -5.55 7.58
CA VAL A 179 -18.18 -5.18 7.38
C VAL A 179 -18.02 -3.68 7.63
N TRP A 180 -18.78 -3.16 8.60
CA TRP A 180 -18.85 -1.72 8.88
C TRP A 180 -17.69 -1.22 9.76
N LEU A 181 -16.86 -2.11 10.29
CA LEU A 181 -15.76 -1.75 11.18
C LEU A 181 -14.46 -1.31 10.46
N ASP A 182 -14.21 -1.76 9.22
CA ASP A 182 -12.95 -1.42 8.53
C ASP A 182 -13.00 -0.12 7.71
N THR A 183 -14.18 0.31 7.27
CA THR A 183 -14.30 1.55 6.47
C THR A 183 -14.36 2.83 7.30
N HIS A 184 -14.65 2.74 8.60
CA HIS A 184 -14.70 3.93 9.46
C HIS A 184 -13.34 4.36 10.03
N ILE A 185 -12.38 3.45 10.13
CA ILE A 185 -10.99 3.80 10.51
C ILE A 185 -10.31 4.59 9.39
N TRP A 186 -10.64 4.33 8.13
CA TRP A 186 -9.99 5.01 7.00
C TRP A 186 -10.43 6.47 6.81
N HIS A 187 -11.66 6.81 7.19
CA HIS A 187 -12.16 8.19 7.04
C HIS A 187 -11.75 9.14 8.17
N SER A 188 -11.39 8.64 9.37
CA SER A 188 -10.89 9.49 10.45
C SER A 188 -9.46 9.98 10.25
N GLU A 189 -8.62 9.24 9.52
CA GLU A 189 -7.22 9.65 9.27
C GLU A 189 -7.08 10.71 8.17
N CYS A 190 -8.03 10.82 7.24
CA CYS A 190 -7.94 11.83 6.18
C CYS A 190 -8.39 13.24 6.59
N PHE A 191 -8.99 13.42 7.77
CA PHE A 191 -9.52 14.74 8.18
C PHE A 191 -8.59 15.53 9.12
N VAL A 192 -7.45 14.95 9.54
CA VAL A 192 -6.47 15.63 10.43
C VAL A 192 -5.32 16.28 9.63
N ALA A 193 -5.32 16.16 8.30
CA ALA A 193 -4.22 16.67 7.46
C ALA A 193 -4.42 18.11 6.93
N ASP A 194 -5.51 18.80 7.30
CA ASP A 194 -5.83 20.17 6.83
C ASP A 194 -6.11 21.17 7.99
N LEU A 195 -5.41 21.03 9.12
CA LEU A 195 -5.32 22.05 10.18
C LEU A 195 -3.87 22.35 10.57
#